data_AF-A0A7S0EVJ8-F1
#
_entry.id   AF-A0A7S0EVJ8-F1
#
_cell.length_a   1.000
_cell.length_b   1.000
_cell.length_c   1.000
_cell.angle_alpha   90.00
_cell.angle_beta   90.00
_cell.angle_gamma   90.00
#
_symmetry.space_group_name_H-M   'P 1'
#
loop_
_entity.id
_entity.type
_entity.pdbx_description
1 polymer ?
#
loop_
_entity_poly.entity_id
_entity_poly.type
_entity_poly.pdbx_seq_one_letter_code
_entity_poly.pdbx_strand_id
1 'polypeptide(L)'
;PHATAATRRAPPAPSVALVNGVTVHLKYCVACGIQRPPRASHCRETNRCVERWDHYCPWVGNSIGRRNYPWFLCFVVTTLVHALLLGSLSACALQLLVREQ
;
A
#
# COMPACT_ATOMS: atom_id res chain seq x y z
N PRO A 1 -19.47 6.98 9.62
CA PRO A 1 -20.00 5.60 9.42
C PRO A 1 -18.98 4.57 9.92
N HIS A 2 -18.97 4.38 11.24
CA HIS A 2 -18.11 3.44 11.94
C HIS A 2 -18.73 2.04 11.84
N ALA A 3 -17.94 1.04 11.43
CA ALA A 3 -18.38 -0.34 11.34
C ALA A 3 -18.84 -0.82 12.73
N THR A 4 -20.13 -1.09 12.85
CA THR A 4 -20.73 -1.72 14.02
C THR A 4 -20.17 -3.12 14.18
N ALA A 5 -19.95 -3.48 15.44
CA ALA A 5 -19.41 -4.75 15.90
C ALA A 5 -19.88 -5.94 15.03
N ALA A 6 -18.95 -6.52 14.28
CA ALA A 6 -19.12 -7.87 13.75
C ALA A 6 -19.37 -8.77 14.97
N THR A 7 -20.61 -9.23 15.12
CA THR A 7 -20.94 -10.34 16.00
C THR A 7 -19.89 -11.41 15.77
N ARG A 8 -19.28 -11.92 16.86
CA ARG A 8 -18.27 -12.99 16.83
C ARG A 8 -18.93 -14.29 16.33
N ARG A 9 -19.32 -14.33 15.05
CA ARG A 9 -19.62 -15.57 14.35
C ARG A 9 -18.30 -16.33 14.27
N ALA A 10 -18.35 -17.60 14.63
CA ALA A 10 -17.22 -18.49 14.44
C ALA A 10 -16.72 -18.36 12.99
N PRO A 11 -15.40 -18.28 12.76
CA PRO A 11 -14.88 -18.22 11.41
C PRO A 11 -15.43 -19.42 10.61
N PRO A 12 -15.88 -19.21 9.36
CA PRO A 12 -16.31 -20.31 8.51
C PRO A 12 -15.18 -21.31 8.36
N ALA A 13 -15.53 -22.55 8.03
CA ALA A 13 -14.58 -23.63 7.84
C ALA A 13 -13.40 -23.17 6.97
N PRO A 14 -12.16 -23.57 7.31
CA PRO A 14 -10.97 -23.14 6.58
C PRO A 14 -11.12 -23.52 5.10
N SER A 15 -11.08 -22.53 4.22
CA SER A 15 -11.12 -22.74 2.79
C SER A 15 -9.70 -22.86 2.22
N VAL A 16 -9.58 -23.58 1.12
CA VAL A 16 -8.33 -23.75 0.39
C VAL A 16 -8.44 -23.14 -1.00
N ALA A 17 -7.33 -22.64 -1.54
CA ALA A 17 -7.21 -22.23 -2.93
C ALA A 17 -6.08 -23.00 -3.61
N LEU A 18 -6.25 -23.34 -4.89
CA LEU A 18 -5.18 -23.90 -5.71
C LEU A 18 -4.43 -22.75 -6.39
N VAL A 19 -3.14 -22.62 -6.10
CA VAL A 19 -2.25 -21.60 -6.68
C VAL A 19 -1.07 -22.32 -7.32
N ASN A 20 -0.96 -22.27 -8.65
CA ASN A 20 0.10 -22.95 -9.40
C ASN A 20 0.25 -24.45 -9.07
N GLY A 21 -0.87 -25.16 -8.89
CA GLY A 21 -0.87 -26.58 -8.52
C GLY A 21 -0.62 -26.86 -7.03
N VAL A 22 -0.41 -25.83 -6.20
CA VAL A 22 -0.23 -25.96 -4.74
C VAL A 22 -1.49 -25.53 -4.01
N THR A 23 -1.99 -26.38 -3.12
CA THR A 23 -3.10 -26.06 -2.24
C THR A 23 -2.64 -25.17 -1.09
N VAL A 24 -3.21 -23.97 -0.97
CA VAL A 24 -2.93 -23.02 0.11
C VAL A 24 -4.16 -22.79 0.98
N HIS A 25 -3.99 -22.82 2.30
CA HIS A 25 -5.06 -22.48 3.24
C HIS A 25 -5.30 -20.97 3.24
N LEU A 26 -6.56 -20.57 3.03
CA LEU A 26 -6.98 -19.19 3.09
C LEU A 26 -7.22 -18.77 4.54
N LYS A 27 -6.90 -17.52 4.85
CA LYS A 27 -7.11 -16.95 6.18
C LYS A 27 -8.37 -16.11 6.19
N TYR A 28 -9.29 -16.38 7.10
CA TYR A 28 -10.48 -15.55 7.27
C TYR A 28 -10.13 -14.16 7.84
N CYS A 29 -10.81 -13.13 7.36
CA CYS A 29 -10.78 -11.79 7.93
C CYS A 29 -12.11 -11.53 8.64
N VAL A 30 -12.07 -11.40 9.96
CA VAL A 30 -13.26 -11.14 10.77
C VAL A 30 -13.85 -9.75 10.48
N ALA A 31 -13.00 -8.73 10.32
CA ALA A 31 -13.44 -7.36 10.08
C ALA A 31 -14.17 -7.18 8.74
N CYS A 32 -13.72 -7.88 7.68
CA CYS A 32 -14.34 -7.80 6.35
C CYS A 32 -15.35 -8.92 6.07
N GLY A 33 -15.39 -9.97 6.89
CA GLY A 33 -16.28 -11.11 6.67
C GLY A 33 -15.94 -11.98 5.46
N ILE A 34 -14.67 -12.01 5.04
CA ILE A 34 -14.23 -12.75 3.84
C ILE A 34 -13.07 -13.70 4.11
N GLN A 35 -12.99 -14.78 3.32
CA GLN A 35 -11.76 -15.54 3.18
C GLN A 35 -10.77 -14.73 2.34
N ARG A 36 -9.63 -14.35 2.92
CA ARG A 36 -8.67 -13.49 2.24
C ARG A 36 -8.06 -14.25 1.07
N PRO A 37 -8.02 -13.66 -0.14
CA PRO A 37 -7.25 -14.21 -1.23
C PRO A 37 -5.79 -14.45 -0.83
N PRO A 38 -5.07 -15.37 -1.49
CA PRO A 38 -3.65 -15.60 -1.23
C PRO A 38 -2.86 -14.28 -1.24
N ARG A 39 -2.02 -14.09 -0.21
CA ARG A 39 -1.23 -12.87 0.02
C ARG A 39 -2.02 -11.57 0.27
N ALA A 40 -3.34 -11.64 0.51
CA ALA A 40 -4.09 -10.46 0.91
C ALA A 40 -4.05 -10.27 2.44
N SER A 41 -4.00 -9.02 2.88
CA SER A 41 -4.02 -8.63 4.31
C SER A 41 -5.05 -7.53 4.55
N HIS A 42 -5.62 -7.51 5.75
CA HIS A 42 -6.53 -6.44 6.16
C HIS A 42 -5.70 -5.23 6.63
N CYS A 43 -5.91 -4.08 6.00
CA CYS A 43 -5.41 -2.80 6.48
C CYS A 43 -6.45 -2.20 7.41
N ARG A 44 -6.05 -1.92 8.65
CA ARG A 44 -6.94 -1.37 9.68
C ARG A 44 -7.27 0.10 9.40
N GLU A 45 -6.31 0.83 8.85
CA GLU A 45 -6.37 2.25 8.57
C GLU A 45 -7.39 2.55 7.45
N THR A 46 -7.42 1.71 6.41
CA THR A 46 -8.42 1.82 5.32
C THR A 46 -9.62 0.89 5.49
N ASN A 47 -9.67 0.13 6.60
CA ASN A 47 -10.70 -0.83 6.95
C ASN A 47 -11.11 -1.79 5.81
N ARG A 48 -10.14 -2.32 5.07
CA ARG A 48 -10.37 -3.20 3.92
C ARG A 48 -9.26 -4.21 3.74
N CYS A 49 -9.59 -5.36 3.17
CA CYS A 49 -8.60 -6.32 2.70
C CYS A 49 -7.99 -5.86 1.38
N VAL A 50 -6.67 -5.88 1.29
CA VAL A 50 -5.90 -5.45 0.12
C VAL A 50 -5.13 -6.63 -0.43
N GLU A 51 -5.27 -6.88 -1.74
CA GLU A 51 -4.54 -7.94 -2.44
C GLU A 51 -3.05 -7.62 -2.55
N ARG A 52 -2.18 -8.60 -2.25
CA ARG A 52 -0.72 -8.42 -2.18
C ARG A 52 -0.37 -7.13 -1.42
N TRP A 53 -1.00 -6.96 -0.26
CA TRP A 53 -0.82 -5.78 0.57
C TRP A 53 0.65 -5.64 0.94
N ASP A 54 1.16 -4.42 0.76
CA ASP A 54 2.51 -4.05 1.14
C ASP A 54 2.47 -3.27 2.46
N HIS A 55 1.91 -2.06 2.43
CA HIS A 55 1.77 -1.22 3.62
C HIS A 55 0.62 -0.19 3.49
N TYR A 56 0.26 0.44 4.61
CA TYR A 56 -0.47 1.71 4.58
C TYR A 56 0.55 2.85 4.52
N CYS A 57 0.44 3.72 3.53
CA CYS A 57 1.32 4.85 3.37
C CYS A 57 0.59 6.13 3.80
N PRO A 58 1.00 6.77 4.92
CA PRO A 58 0.37 8.00 5.41
C PRO A 58 0.49 9.15 4.42
N TRP A 59 1.58 9.20 3.65
CA TRP A 59 1.89 10.27 2.72
C TRP A 59 0.93 10.37 1.54
N VAL A 60 0.36 9.23 1.12
CA VAL A 60 -0.67 9.18 0.07
C VAL A 60 -2.07 8.91 0.63
N GLY A 61 -2.20 8.78 1.95
CA GLY A 61 -3.47 8.49 2.64
C GLY A 61 -4.13 7.18 2.19
N ASN A 62 -3.35 6.18 1.77
CA ASN A 62 -3.91 4.97 1.18
C ASN A 62 -3.03 3.72 1.40
N SER A 63 -3.65 2.54 1.32
CA SER A 63 -2.93 1.27 1.25
C SER A 63 -2.27 1.07 -0.10
N ILE A 64 -1.03 0.61 -0.08
CA ILE A 64 -0.28 0.16 -1.24
C ILE A 64 -0.42 -1.36 -1.35
N GLY A 65 -0.76 -1.82 -2.55
CA GLY A 65 -0.93 -3.24 -2.87
C GLY A 65 -1.04 -3.45 -4.37
N ARG A 66 -1.53 -4.62 -4.78
CA ARG A 66 -1.43 -5.07 -6.19
C ARG A 66 -1.86 -4.04 -7.23
N ARG A 67 -2.97 -3.32 -7.01
CA ARG A 67 -3.59 -2.45 -8.02
C ARG A 67 -2.92 -1.09 -8.16
N ASN A 68 -2.18 -0.63 -7.16
CA ASN A 68 -1.53 0.68 -7.15
C ASN A 68 -0.02 0.65 -6.94
N TYR A 69 0.58 -0.53 -6.73
CA TYR A 69 2.02 -0.67 -6.55
C TYR A 69 2.85 -0.05 -7.70
N PRO A 70 2.52 -0.26 -9.00
CA PRO A 70 3.28 0.38 -10.08
C PRO A 70 3.22 1.91 -10.03
N TRP A 71 2.03 2.46 -9.76
CA TRP A 71 1.81 3.91 -9.66
C TRP A 71 2.53 4.52 -8.46
N PHE A 72 2.55 3.80 -7.33
CA PHE A 72 3.32 4.21 -6.16
C PHE A 72 4.83 4.21 -6.45
N LEU A 73 5.32 3.22 -7.20
CA LEU A 73 6.71 3.19 -7.63
C LEU A 73 7.04 4.36 -8.57
N CYS A 74 6.18 4.65 -9.55
CA CYS A 74 6.32 5.83 -10.41
C CYS A 74 6.36 7.11 -9.58
N PHE A 75 5.45 7.28 -8.62
CA PHE A 75 5.44 8.42 -7.69
C PHE A 75 6.80 8.59 -7.00
N VAL A 76 7.31 7.55 -6.33
CA VAL A 76 8.61 7.61 -5.62
C VAL A 76 9.75 8.00 -6.55
N VAL A 77 9.84 7.40 -7.73
CA VAL A 77 10.90 7.71 -8.71
C VAL A 77 10.77 9.16 -9.20
N THR A 78 9.56 9.61 -9.55
CA THR A 78 9.35 10.99 -10.01
C THR A 78 9.63 12.02 -8.91
N THR A 79 9.30 11.72 -7.65
CA THR A 79 9.62 12.58 -6.51
C THR A 79 11.13 12.68 -6.29
N LEU A 80 11.87 11.58 -6.44
CA LEU A 80 13.33 11.59 -6.36
C LEU A 80 13.94 12.46 -7.48
N VAL A 81 13.48 12.27 -8.73
CA VAL A 81 13.95 13.08 -9.86
C VAL A 81 13.65 14.56 -9.65
N HIS A 82 12.43 14.89 -9.19
CA HIS A 82 12.06 16.27 -8.89
C HIS A 82 12.95 16.89 -7.81
N ALA A 83 13.22 16.17 -6.73
CA ALA A 83 14.09 16.64 -5.66
C ALA A 83 15.52 16.92 -6.14
N LEU A 84 16.08 16.03 -6.98
CA LEU A 84 17.40 16.22 -7.58
C LEU A 84 17.43 17.45 -8.49
N LEU A 85 16.46 17.60 -9.39
CA LEU A 85 16.38 18.74 -10.29
C LEU A 85 16.26 20.06 -9.53
N LEU A 86 15.35 20.13 -8.54
CA LEU A 86 15.17 21.32 -7.73
C LEU A 86 16.44 21.64 -6.93
N GLY A 87 17.08 20.64 -6.33
CA GLY A 87 18.35 20.80 -5.61
C GLY A 87 19.46 21.33 -6.49
N SER A 88 19.65 20.76 -7.70
CA SER A 88 20.66 21.21 -8.66
C SER A 88 20.41 22.63 -9.16
N LEU A 89 19.16 22.97 -9.48
CA LEU A 89 18.80 24.32 -9.91
C LEU A 89 19.04 25.35 -8.79
N SER A 90 18.66 25.02 -7.56
CA SER A 90 18.86 25.88 -6.39
C SER A 90 20.36 26.10 -6.10
N ALA A 91 21.16 25.03 -6.19
CA ALA A 91 22.61 25.11 -6.01
C ALA A 91 23.28 25.95 -7.11
N CYS A 92 22.89 25.76 -8.37
CA CYS A 92 23.40 26.55 -9.50
C CYS A 92 23.06 28.03 -9.33
N ALA A 93 21.81 28.35 -8.98
CA ALA A 93 21.39 29.73 -8.72
C ALA A 93 22.18 30.38 -7.58
N LEU A 94 22.40 29.66 -6.48
CA LEU A 94 23.20 30.16 -5.36
C LEU A 94 24.67 30.40 -5.77
N GLN A 95 25.25 29.50 -6.56
CA GLN A 95 26.63 29.67 -7.07
C GLN A 95 26.76 30.90 -7.95
N LEU A 96 25.76 31.18 -8.81
CA LEU A 96 25.75 32.40 -9.62
C LEU A 96 25.65 33.65 -8.74
N LEU A 97 24.71 33.66 -7.79
CA LEU A 97 24.56 34.79 -6.87
C LEU A 97 25.83 35.06 -6.05
N VAL A 98 26.49 34.02 -5.55
CA VAL A 98 27.76 34.15 -4.80
C VAL A 98 28.90 34.61 -5.70
N ARG A 99 28.91 34.26 -6.99
CA ARG A 99 29.93 34.73 -7.94
C ARG A 99 29.78 36.20 -8.32
N GLU A 100 28.57 36.73 -8.23
CA GLU A 100 28.23 38.14 -8.55
C GLU A 100 28.37 39.07 -7.32
N GLN A 101 28.73 38.55 -6.14
CA GLN A 101 29.08 39.34 -4.93
C GLN A 101 30.59 39.47 -4.81
#